data_AF-A0A531M5D2-F1
#
_entry.id   AF-A0A531M5D2-F1
#
_cell.length_a   1.000
_cell.length_b   1.000
_cell.length_c   1.000
_cell.angle_alpha   90.00
_cell.angle_beta   90.00
_cell.angle_gamma   90.00
#
_symmetry.space_group_name_H-M   'P 1'
#
loop_
_entity.id
_entity.type
_entity.pdbx_description
1 polymer ?
#
loop_
_entity_poly.entity_id
_entity_poly.type
_entity_poly.pdbx_seq_one_letter_code
_entity_poly.pdbx_strand_id
1 'polypeptide(L)'
;FRGNQAALGEVIALRHMFWSFSNAMAHNPIPWASGAVLPNLEAALSYRTFMSEAYPRVIDTVRRVIASGLIYLPSSARDFDNPEIDRYLAQYVRGSNDMGHIERIKIMKLLWDATGTEFGGRHALYELNYAGAPEEVRLQVLKGAERGGRLKQMEELVDQCMADYD
;
A
#
# COMPACT_ATOMS: atom_id res chain seq x y z
N PHE A 1 17.26 14.20 -4.41
CA PHE A 1 16.42 15.26 -3.82
C PHE A 1 15.82 14.78 -2.51
N ARG A 2 15.80 15.63 -1.47
CA ARG A 2 15.30 15.27 -0.12
C ARG A 2 13.82 14.84 -0.14
N GLY A 3 12.96 15.57 -0.86
CA GLY A 3 11.54 15.26 -0.97
C GLY A 3 11.26 13.85 -1.50
N ASN A 4 11.94 13.45 -2.58
CA ASN A 4 11.76 12.12 -3.19
C ASN A 4 12.20 10.99 -2.24
N GLN A 5 13.27 11.21 -1.45
CA GLN A 5 13.70 10.23 -0.45
C GLN A 5 12.70 10.09 0.70
N ALA A 6 12.11 11.21 1.15
CA ALA A 6 11.08 11.18 2.18
C ALA A 6 9.82 10.42 1.70
N ALA A 7 9.39 10.66 0.47
CA ALA A 7 8.25 9.97 -0.13
C ALA A 7 8.49 8.46 -0.30
N LEU A 8 9.70 8.06 -0.70
CA LEU A 8 10.08 6.64 -0.73
C LEU A 8 10.09 6.03 0.69
N GLY A 9 10.56 6.79 1.68
CA GLY A 9 10.52 6.38 3.08
C GLY A 9 9.10 6.10 3.58
N GLU A 10 8.11 6.91 3.19
CA GLU A 10 6.70 6.68 3.52
C GLU A 10 6.18 5.36 2.91
N VAL A 11 6.49 5.09 1.64
CA VAL A 11 6.11 3.82 0.99
C VAL A 11 6.73 2.61 1.72
N ILE A 12 7.99 2.72 2.14
CA ILE A 12 8.67 1.68 2.93
C ILE A 12 8.01 1.52 4.31
N ALA A 13 7.62 2.62 4.95
CA ALA A 13 6.92 2.57 6.23
C ALA A 13 5.56 1.88 6.13
N LEU A 14 4.77 2.18 5.08
CA LEU A 14 3.52 1.47 4.79
C LEU A 14 3.77 -0.03 4.59
N ARG A 15 4.82 -0.40 3.82
CA ARG A 15 5.23 -1.81 3.69
C ARG A 15 5.54 -2.44 5.04
N HIS A 16 6.27 -1.76 5.93
CA HIS A 16 6.56 -2.27 7.27
C HIS A 16 5.31 -2.43 8.13
N MET A 17 4.38 -1.48 8.07
CA MET A 17 3.11 -1.54 8.80
C MET A 17 2.33 -2.82 8.49
N PHE A 18 2.22 -3.21 7.22
CA PHE A 18 1.52 -4.44 6.83
C PHE A 18 2.23 -5.72 7.29
N TRP A 19 3.57 -5.75 7.25
CA TRP A 19 4.34 -6.86 7.84
C TRP A 19 4.17 -6.95 9.36
N SER A 20 4.07 -5.80 10.04
CA SER A 20 3.79 -5.78 11.48
C SER A 20 2.40 -6.34 11.79
N PHE A 21 1.38 -6.05 10.97
CA PHE A 21 0.06 -6.67 11.11
C PHE A 21 0.12 -8.19 10.93
N SER A 22 0.77 -8.69 9.87
CA SER A 22 0.88 -10.15 9.66
C SER A 22 1.65 -10.84 10.78
N ASN A 23 2.71 -10.21 11.29
CA ASN A 23 3.48 -10.74 12.40
C ASN A 23 2.64 -10.80 13.69
N ALA A 24 1.89 -9.74 14.01
CA ALA A 24 0.98 -9.73 15.15
C ALA A 24 -0.12 -10.79 15.01
N MET A 25 -0.67 -10.97 13.80
CA MET A 25 -1.65 -12.03 13.52
C MET A 25 -1.09 -13.42 13.81
N ALA A 26 0.14 -13.72 13.37
CA ALA A 26 0.74 -15.04 13.49
C ALA A 26 1.33 -15.34 14.88
N HIS A 27 1.95 -14.34 15.52
CA HIS A 27 2.68 -14.53 16.78
C HIS A 27 1.85 -14.27 18.04
N ASN A 28 0.64 -13.71 17.92
CA ASN A 28 -0.29 -13.55 19.03
C ASN A 28 -1.67 -14.16 18.70
N PRO A 29 -1.73 -15.47 18.39
CA PRO A 29 -2.96 -16.12 17.97
C PRO A 29 -3.93 -16.32 19.14
N ILE A 30 -5.22 -16.46 18.82
CA ILE A 30 -6.29 -16.66 19.79
C ILE A 30 -6.68 -18.16 19.79
N PRO A 31 -6.74 -18.84 20.95
CA PRO A 31 -7.20 -20.22 21.02
C PRO A 31 -8.60 -20.40 20.43
N TRP A 32 -8.82 -21.53 19.77
CA TRP A 32 -10.10 -21.89 19.18
C TRP A 32 -10.42 -23.39 19.40
N ALA A 33 -11.37 -23.93 18.62
CA ALA A 33 -11.90 -25.27 18.81
C ALA A 33 -10.84 -26.35 18.51
N SER A 34 -10.90 -27.44 19.28
CA SER A 34 -10.11 -28.66 19.04
C SER A 34 -8.59 -28.43 18.95
N GLY A 35 -8.05 -27.47 19.71
CA GLY A 35 -6.63 -27.15 19.70
C GLY A 35 -6.17 -26.32 18.49
N ALA A 36 -7.09 -25.92 17.61
CA ALA A 36 -6.80 -24.93 16.58
C ALA A 36 -6.64 -23.53 17.18
N VAL A 37 -6.04 -22.63 16.41
CA VAL A 37 -5.91 -21.21 16.75
C VAL A 37 -6.37 -20.33 15.59
N LEU A 38 -6.85 -19.14 15.92
CA LEU A 38 -7.19 -18.08 14.97
C LEU A 38 -6.09 -17.00 14.98
N PRO A 39 -5.85 -16.31 13.86
CA PRO A 39 -4.97 -15.15 13.86
C PRO A 39 -5.51 -14.06 14.79
N ASN A 40 -4.62 -13.20 15.28
CA ASN A 40 -5.02 -12.06 16.10
C ASN A 40 -6.09 -11.19 15.40
N LEU A 41 -7.28 -11.12 15.98
CA LEU A 41 -8.42 -10.44 15.36
C LEU A 41 -8.22 -8.92 15.28
N GLU A 42 -7.61 -8.31 16.29
CA GLU A 42 -7.37 -6.85 16.33
C GLU A 42 -6.42 -6.44 15.19
N ALA A 43 -5.33 -7.18 14.99
CA ALA A 43 -4.42 -6.97 13.88
C ALA A 43 -5.09 -7.19 12.51
N ALA A 44 -5.93 -8.23 12.39
CA ALA A 44 -6.67 -8.53 11.16
C ALA A 44 -7.67 -7.41 10.79
N LEU A 45 -8.39 -6.86 11.78
CA LEU A 45 -9.32 -5.75 11.56
C LEU A 45 -8.58 -4.43 11.28
N SER A 46 -7.43 -4.21 11.91
CA SER A 46 -6.55 -3.06 11.61
C SER A 46 -6.06 -3.10 10.16
N TYR A 47 -5.60 -4.27 9.69
CA TYR A 47 -5.23 -4.49 8.30
C TYR A 47 -6.33 -4.08 7.32
N ARG A 48 -7.56 -4.55 7.55
CA ARG A 48 -8.72 -4.27 6.67
C ARG A 48 -9.10 -2.79 6.62
N THR A 49 -8.89 -2.08 7.72
CA THR A 49 -9.12 -0.64 7.77
C THR A 49 -8.05 0.10 6.97
N PHE A 50 -6.78 -0.14 7.28
CA PHE A 50 -5.68 0.65 6.74
C PHE A 50 -5.26 0.28 5.31
N MET A 51 -5.63 -0.90 4.79
CA MET A 51 -5.38 -1.25 3.37
C MET A 51 -6.04 -0.25 2.41
N SER A 52 -7.26 0.18 2.75
CA SER A 52 -8.08 1.10 1.93
C SER A 52 -7.49 2.52 1.85
N GLU A 53 -6.64 2.89 2.81
CA GLU A 53 -5.96 4.19 2.86
C GLU A 53 -4.52 4.12 2.32
N ALA A 54 -3.81 3.03 2.65
CA ALA A 54 -2.41 2.88 2.31
C ALA A 54 -2.18 2.65 0.82
N TYR A 55 -2.99 1.82 0.16
CA TYR A 55 -2.78 1.50 -1.25
C TYR A 55 -2.98 2.72 -2.17
N PRO A 56 -4.05 3.54 -2.01
CA PRO A 56 -4.16 4.81 -2.73
C PRO A 56 -2.99 5.77 -2.46
N ARG A 57 -2.48 5.82 -1.21
CA ARG A 57 -1.33 6.66 -0.87
C ARG A 57 -0.06 6.22 -1.62
N VAL A 58 0.21 4.92 -1.73
CA VAL A 58 1.35 4.40 -2.51
C VAL A 58 1.24 4.81 -3.98
N ILE A 59 0.05 4.64 -4.58
CA ILE A 59 -0.20 5.04 -5.97
C ILE A 59 -0.01 6.55 -6.18
N ASP A 60 -0.57 7.37 -5.28
CA ASP A 60 -0.43 8.83 -5.33
C ASP A 60 1.04 9.26 -5.21
N THR A 61 1.81 8.64 -4.32
CA THR A 61 3.25 8.87 -4.19
C THR A 61 3.99 8.54 -5.49
N VAL A 62 3.72 7.40 -6.11
CA VAL A 62 4.33 7.03 -7.41
C VAL A 62 4.01 8.09 -8.47
N ARG A 63 2.74 8.48 -8.60
CA ARG A 63 2.30 9.48 -9.59
C ARG A 63 2.94 10.84 -9.38
N ARG A 64 3.08 11.30 -8.12
CA ARG A 64 3.71 12.60 -7.80
C ARG A 64 5.21 12.60 -7.99
N VAL A 65 5.89 11.52 -7.58
CA VAL A 65 7.36 11.47 -7.59
C VAL A 65 7.92 11.13 -8.96
N ILE A 66 7.29 10.22 -9.70
CA ILE A 66 7.76 9.81 -11.03
C ILE A 66 7.21 10.72 -12.13
N ALA A 67 5.99 11.23 -11.94
CA ALA A 67 5.35 12.23 -12.80
C ALA A 67 5.41 11.86 -14.30
N SER A 68 5.97 12.73 -15.14
CA SER A 68 6.03 12.54 -16.61
C SER A 68 6.84 11.32 -17.03
N GLY A 69 7.70 10.76 -16.17
CA GLY A 69 8.44 9.54 -16.46
C GLY A 69 7.55 8.34 -16.81
N LEU A 70 6.31 8.31 -16.30
CA LEU A 70 5.34 7.25 -16.56
C LEU A 70 4.68 7.34 -17.95
N ILE A 71 4.72 8.51 -18.58
CA ILE A 71 4.10 8.74 -19.90
C ILE A 71 5.11 9.11 -20.98
N TYR A 72 6.35 9.42 -20.63
CA TYR A 72 7.42 9.68 -21.58
C TYR A 72 8.07 8.37 -22.05
N LEU A 73 7.27 7.55 -22.74
CA LEU A 73 7.61 6.19 -23.14
C LEU A 73 7.15 5.93 -24.59
N PRO A 74 7.87 5.08 -25.34
CA PRO A 74 7.41 4.65 -26.66
C PRO A 74 6.16 3.77 -26.56
N SER A 75 5.49 3.58 -27.68
CA SER A 75 4.24 2.83 -27.75
C SER A 75 4.45 1.35 -27.42
N SER A 76 5.50 0.74 -27.96
CA SER A 76 5.66 -0.71 -28.02
C SER A 76 7.12 -1.13 -27.94
N ALA A 77 7.36 -2.40 -27.61
CA ALA A 77 8.68 -3.01 -27.77
C ALA A 77 9.14 -3.01 -29.24
N ARG A 78 8.20 -3.01 -30.20
CA ARG A 78 8.49 -2.91 -31.64
C ARG A 78 9.22 -1.62 -32.02
N ASP A 79 9.13 -0.58 -31.20
CA ASP A 79 9.84 0.68 -31.44
C ASP A 79 11.36 0.51 -31.27
N PHE A 80 11.83 -0.52 -30.55
CA PHE A 80 13.25 -0.89 -30.46
C PHE A 80 13.74 -1.60 -31.73
N ASP A 81 12.87 -2.34 -32.41
CA ASP A 81 13.21 -3.08 -33.63
C ASP A 81 13.23 -2.18 -34.88
N ASN A 82 12.78 -0.93 -34.77
CA ASN A 82 12.82 0.07 -35.83
C ASN A 82 14.01 1.02 -35.64
N PRO A 83 15.10 0.91 -36.43
CA PRO A 83 16.29 1.75 -36.27
C PRO A 83 16.03 3.25 -36.44
N GLU A 84 15.00 3.65 -37.19
CA GLU A 84 14.65 5.07 -37.37
C GLU A 84 14.10 5.70 -36.09
N ILE A 85 13.45 4.90 -35.25
CA ILE A 85 12.87 5.29 -33.95
C ILE A 85 13.87 5.04 -32.83
N ASP A 86 14.47 3.84 -32.78
CA ASP A 86 15.32 3.41 -31.66
C ASP A 86 16.52 4.34 -31.45
N ARG A 87 17.11 4.88 -32.53
CA ARG A 87 18.19 5.88 -32.44
C ARG A 87 17.81 7.10 -31.59
N TYR A 88 16.54 7.53 -31.64
CA TYR A 88 16.03 8.65 -30.87
C TYR A 88 15.69 8.24 -29.44
N LEU A 89 15.21 7.01 -29.22
CA LEU A 89 14.98 6.48 -27.89
C LEU A 89 16.30 6.35 -27.12
N ALA A 90 17.34 5.82 -27.77
CA ALA A 90 18.69 5.70 -27.22
C ALA A 90 19.29 7.06 -26.83
N GLN A 91 19.02 8.10 -27.63
CA GLN A 91 19.54 9.45 -27.36
C GLN A 91 18.73 10.21 -26.30
N TYR A 92 17.40 10.20 -26.40
CA TYR A 92 16.52 11.11 -25.67
C TYR A 92 15.72 10.47 -24.53
N VAL A 93 15.59 9.14 -24.53
CA VAL A 93 14.82 8.38 -23.52
C VAL A 93 15.74 7.44 -22.74
N ARG A 94 17.04 7.75 -22.66
CA ARG A 94 18.01 7.06 -21.78
C ARG A 94 17.73 7.34 -20.31
N GLY A 95 18.14 6.42 -19.45
CA GLY A 95 18.09 6.60 -18.00
C GLY A 95 19.17 7.55 -17.48
N SER A 96 19.03 7.94 -16.22
CA SER A 96 20.06 8.69 -15.49
C SER A 96 21.21 7.76 -15.10
N ASN A 97 22.39 8.32 -14.80
CA ASN A 97 23.57 7.56 -14.33
C ASN A 97 23.94 6.40 -15.26
N ASP A 98 24.10 6.70 -16.55
CA ASP A 98 24.50 5.76 -17.61
C ASP A 98 23.57 4.55 -17.85
N MET A 99 22.36 4.56 -17.28
CA MET A 99 21.32 3.58 -17.60
C MET A 99 20.84 3.74 -19.05
N GLY A 100 20.82 2.64 -19.80
CA GLY A 100 20.33 2.59 -21.18
C GLY A 100 18.82 2.86 -21.30
N HIS A 101 18.34 3.20 -22.51
CA HIS A 101 16.93 3.48 -22.76
C HIS A 101 16.04 2.25 -22.58
N ILE A 102 16.50 1.06 -23.00
CA ILE A 102 15.74 -0.19 -22.87
C ILE A 102 15.41 -0.47 -21.39
N GLU A 103 16.40 -0.35 -20.50
CA GLU A 103 16.19 -0.61 -19.06
C GLU A 103 15.27 0.44 -18.45
N ARG A 104 15.51 1.74 -18.73
CA ARG A 104 14.65 2.82 -18.26
C ARG A 104 13.20 2.60 -18.68
N ILE A 105 12.95 2.31 -19.96
CA ILE A 105 11.60 2.12 -20.51
C ILE A 105 10.93 0.89 -19.90
N LYS A 106 11.67 -0.21 -19.69
CA LYS A 106 11.15 -1.41 -19.01
C LYS A 106 10.67 -1.10 -17.59
N ILE A 107 11.50 -0.43 -16.79
CA ILE A 107 11.15 -0.06 -15.40
C ILE A 107 9.90 0.83 -15.38
N MET A 108 9.85 1.84 -16.24
CA MET A 108 8.73 2.78 -16.27
C MET A 108 7.43 2.16 -16.79
N LYS A 109 7.47 1.30 -17.83
CA LYS A 109 6.28 0.57 -18.29
C LYS A 109 5.77 -0.41 -17.23
N LEU A 110 6.66 -1.10 -16.50
CA LEU A 110 6.27 -1.97 -15.38
C LEU A 110 5.56 -1.18 -14.28
N LEU A 111 6.13 -0.03 -13.90
CA LEU A 111 5.53 0.82 -12.87
C LEU A 111 4.20 1.44 -13.33
N TRP A 112 4.07 1.79 -14.61
CA TRP A 112 2.82 2.26 -15.18
C TRP A 112 1.75 1.17 -15.21
N ASP A 113 2.11 -0.07 -15.54
CA ASP A 113 1.16 -1.18 -15.51
C ASP A 113 0.65 -1.48 -14.10
N ALA A 114 1.52 -1.36 -13.10
CA ALA A 114 1.13 -1.52 -11.70
C ALA A 114 0.20 -0.40 -11.16
N THR A 115 0.18 0.79 -11.78
CA THR A 115 -0.43 1.98 -11.15
C THR A 115 -1.35 2.82 -12.03
N GLY A 116 -1.38 2.59 -13.35
CA GLY A 116 -2.00 3.52 -14.31
C GLY A 116 -2.70 2.89 -15.50
N THR A 117 -2.42 1.63 -15.84
CA THR A 117 -3.21 0.90 -16.85
C THR A 117 -4.57 0.48 -16.28
N GLU A 118 -5.44 -0.08 -17.13
CA GLU A 118 -6.71 -0.66 -16.69
C GLU A 118 -6.50 -1.74 -15.62
N PHE A 119 -5.43 -2.54 -15.73
CA PHE A 119 -5.03 -3.51 -14.72
C PHE A 119 -4.69 -2.82 -13.39
N GLY A 120 -3.83 -1.80 -13.40
CA GLY A 120 -3.51 -1.02 -12.21
C GLY A 120 -4.73 -0.33 -11.60
N GLY A 121 -5.62 0.22 -12.43
CA GLY A 121 -6.88 0.83 -12.01
C GLY A 121 -7.84 -0.15 -11.34
N ARG A 122 -7.99 -1.35 -11.92
CA ARG A 122 -8.75 -2.45 -11.31
C ARG A 122 -8.16 -2.85 -9.97
N HIS A 123 -6.83 -2.95 -9.86
CA HIS A 123 -6.18 -3.27 -8.58
C HIS A 123 -6.38 -2.16 -7.54
N ALA A 124 -6.35 -0.89 -7.93
CA ALA A 124 -6.67 0.22 -7.04
C ALA A 124 -8.10 0.13 -6.49
N LEU A 125 -9.08 -0.19 -7.35
CA LEU A 125 -10.47 -0.37 -6.93
C LEU A 125 -10.64 -1.60 -6.02
N TYR A 126 -9.92 -2.68 -6.33
CA TYR A 126 -9.91 -3.91 -5.54
C TYR A 126 -9.38 -3.64 -4.14
N GLU A 127 -8.19 -3.07 -3.98
CA GLU A 127 -7.60 -2.84 -2.64
C GLU A 127 -8.37 -1.81 -1.81
N LEU A 128 -9.16 -0.95 -2.45
CA LEU A 128 -10.05 -0.02 -1.75
C LEU A 128 -11.26 -0.72 -1.10
N ASN A 129 -11.76 -1.80 -1.70
CA ASN A 129 -13.07 -2.39 -1.35
C ASN A 129 -13.04 -3.90 -1.09
N TYR A 130 -11.89 -4.57 -1.24
CA TYR A 130 -11.77 -6.03 -1.11
C TYR A 130 -12.32 -6.54 0.22
N ALA A 131 -12.02 -5.80 1.29
CA ALA A 131 -12.47 -6.12 2.64
C ALA A 131 -13.90 -5.64 2.95
N GLY A 132 -14.58 -4.97 2.04
CA GLY A 132 -15.86 -4.28 2.28
C GLY A 132 -15.74 -2.77 2.12
N ALA A 133 -16.87 -2.07 2.20
CA ALA A 133 -16.90 -0.61 2.12
C ALA A 133 -16.05 0.02 3.25
N PRO A 134 -15.39 1.17 3.02
CA PRO A 134 -14.54 1.81 4.03
C PRO A 134 -15.23 2.10 5.37
N GLU A 135 -16.53 2.42 5.36
CA GLU A 135 -17.31 2.60 6.59
C GLU A 135 -17.51 1.29 7.34
N GLU A 136 -17.82 0.21 6.61
CA GLU A 136 -18.13 -1.09 7.17
C GLU A 136 -16.90 -1.72 7.83
N VAL A 137 -15.72 -1.63 7.21
CA VAL A 137 -14.49 -2.17 7.82
C VAL A 137 -14.11 -1.45 9.12
N ARG A 138 -14.41 -0.14 9.23
CA ARG A 138 -14.20 0.63 10.47
C ARG A 138 -15.23 0.27 11.54
N LEU A 139 -16.49 0.09 11.17
CA LEU A 139 -17.52 -0.39 12.08
C LEU A 139 -17.19 -1.78 12.63
N GLN A 140 -16.60 -2.66 11.83
CA GLN A 140 -16.17 -3.98 12.28
C GLN A 140 -15.03 -3.92 13.30
N VAL A 141 -14.13 -2.93 13.22
CA VAL A 141 -13.12 -2.69 14.29
C VAL A 141 -13.82 -2.33 15.60
N LEU A 142 -14.75 -1.36 15.56
CA LEU A 142 -15.51 -0.96 16.75
C LEU A 142 -16.30 -2.13 17.35
N LYS A 143 -17.06 -2.85 16.51
CA LYS A 143 -17.83 -4.02 16.95
C LYS A 143 -16.94 -5.16 17.45
N GLY A 144 -15.75 -5.32 16.89
CA GLY A 144 -14.73 -6.24 17.40
C GLY A 144 -14.28 -5.85 18.80
N ALA A 145 -13.97 -4.56 19.03
CA ALA A 145 -13.54 -4.04 20.33
C ALA A 145 -14.64 -4.12 21.40
N GLU A 146 -15.90 -3.81 21.04
CA GLU A 146 -17.07 -3.98 21.91
C GLU A 146 -17.24 -5.44 22.33
N ARG A 147 -17.32 -6.36 21.36
CA ARG A 147 -17.57 -7.80 21.64
C ARG A 147 -16.40 -8.47 22.35
N GLY A 148 -15.16 -8.03 22.08
CA GLY A 148 -13.95 -8.53 22.71
C GLY A 148 -13.65 -7.93 24.08
N GLY A 149 -14.47 -6.99 24.57
CA GLY A 149 -14.25 -6.30 25.85
C GLY A 149 -13.09 -5.30 25.86
N ARG A 150 -12.42 -5.08 24.72
CA ARG A 150 -11.32 -4.12 24.60
C ARG A 150 -11.78 -2.69 24.77
N LEU A 151 -12.94 -2.34 24.23
CA LEU A 151 -13.51 -1.01 24.41
C LEU A 151 -13.74 -0.73 25.91
N LYS A 152 -14.32 -1.70 26.61
CA LYS A 152 -14.53 -1.61 28.05
C LYS A 152 -13.22 -1.43 28.83
N GLN A 153 -12.16 -2.16 28.47
CA GLN A 153 -10.83 -1.98 29.07
C GLN A 153 -10.26 -0.57 28.85
N MET A 154 -10.51 0.03 27.67
CA MET A 154 -10.10 1.41 27.38
C MET A 154 -10.92 2.42 28.20
N GLU A 155 -12.23 2.20 28.33
CA GLU A 155 -13.12 3.03 29.15
C GLU A 155 -12.78 2.94 30.64
N GLU A 156 -12.48 1.74 31.15
CA GLU A 156 -12.06 1.52 32.54
C GLU A 156 -10.77 2.30 32.89
N LEU A 157 -9.84 2.45 31.93
CA LEU A 157 -8.66 3.31 32.10
C LEU A 157 -9.03 4.79 32.18
N VAL A 158 -10.01 5.24 31.40
CA VAL A 158 -10.52 6.62 31.47
C VAL A 158 -11.17 6.87 32.82
N ASP A 159 -12.04 5.96 33.28
CA ASP A 159 -12.70 6.05 34.58
C ASP A 159 -11.68 6.14 35.72
N GLN A 160 -10.60 5.34 35.64
CA GLN A 160 -9.52 5.38 36.62
C GLN A 160 -8.84 6.76 36.67
N CYS A 161 -8.54 7.35 35.51
CA CYS A 161 -7.92 8.68 35.44
C CYS A 161 -8.85 9.77 35.97
N MET A 162 -10.15 9.70 35.64
CA MET A 162 -11.15 10.66 36.10
C MET A 162 -11.40 10.59 37.61
N ALA A 163 -11.17 9.43 38.23
CA ALA A 163 -11.32 9.26 39.67
C ALA A 163 -10.22 9.96 40.50
N ASP A 164 -9.16 10.45 39.86
CA ASP A 164 -8.04 11.13 40.54
C ASP A 164 -8.33 12.60 40.89
N TYR A 165 -9.47 13.18 40.47
CA TYR A 165 -9.85 14.57 40.75
C TYR A 165 -11.37 14.82 40.74
N ASP A 166 -11.81 15.98 41.27
CA ASP A 166 -13.22 16.45 41.28
C ASP A 166 -13.47 17.73 40.46
#